data_AF-A0A414D3B1-F1
#
_entry.id   AF-A0A414D3B1-F1
#
_cell.length_a   1.000
_cell.length_b   1.000
_cell.length_c   1.000
_cell.angle_alpha   90.00
_cell.angle_beta   90.00
_cell.angle_gamma   90.00
#
_symmetry.space_group_name_H-M   'P 1'
#
loop_
_entity.id
_entity.type
_entity.pdbx_description
1 polymer ?
#
loop_
_entity_poly.entity_id
_entity_poly.type
_entity_poly.pdbx_seq_one_letter_code
_entity_poly.pdbx_strand_id
1 'polypeptide(L)'
;MAIRNVLHMSQLKAFEEFLESKGYLIIPTVGAYEVLRAQKPKKDRKPKESPVIVYRKGGAKEHLSIMDKDFYLVNEFLRTKEEVVSK
;
A
#
# COMPACT_ATOMS: atom_id res chain seq x y z
N MET A 1 -1.31 12.83 -8.01
CA MET A 1 -0.60 13.32 -6.80
C MET A 1 -0.43 12.13 -5.86
N ALA A 2 0.03 12.34 -4.62
CA ALA A 2 0.07 11.31 -3.59
C ALA A 2 -0.85 11.73 -2.44
N ILE A 3 -1.68 10.81 -1.93
CA ILE A 3 -2.54 11.07 -0.79
C ILE A 3 -1.70 10.87 0.47
N ARG A 4 -1.64 11.94 1.26
CA ARG A 4 -0.80 12.04 2.44
C ARG A 4 -1.56 11.51 3.66
N ASN A 5 -0.85 10.83 4.54
CA ASN A 5 -1.30 10.39 5.87
C ASN A 5 -2.48 9.41 5.89
N VAL A 6 -2.54 8.49 4.94
CA VAL A 6 -3.67 7.56 4.79
C VAL A 6 -3.47 6.23 5.53
N LEU A 7 -2.23 5.88 5.86
CA LEU A 7 -1.88 4.62 6.50
C LEU A 7 -0.92 4.89 7.65
N HIS A 8 -1.19 4.34 8.83
CA HIS A 8 -0.27 4.43 9.97
C HIS A 8 0.86 3.39 9.85
N MET A 9 2.06 3.71 10.32
CA MET A 9 3.23 2.84 10.17
C MET A 9 3.05 1.47 10.84
N SER A 10 2.29 1.39 11.94
CA SER A 10 1.95 0.10 12.59
C SER A 10 1.08 -0.81 11.72
N GLN A 11 0.40 -0.25 10.72
CA GLN A 11 -0.47 -1.01 9.81
C GLN A 11 0.28 -1.47 8.55
N LEU A 12 1.56 -1.09 8.37
CA LEU A 12 2.34 -1.43 7.18
C LEU A 12 2.38 -2.94 6.92
N LYS A 13 2.67 -3.74 7.95
CA LYS A 13 2.73 -5.20 7.82
C LYS A 13 1.37 -5.80 7.45
N ALA A 14 0.29 -5.35 8.10
CA ALA A 14 -1.05 -5.82 7.76
C ALA A 14 -1.49 -5.38 6.34
N PHE A 15 -1.02 -4.22 5.88
CA PHE A 15 -1.29 -3.76 4.52
C PHE A 15 -0.49 -4.57 3.48
N GLU A 16 0.74 -4.96 3.79
CA GLU A 16 1.54 -5.89 2.99
C GLU A 16 0.81 -7.23 2.80
N GLU A 17 0.37 -7.87 3.89
CA GLU A 17 -0.40 -9.12 3.88
C GLU A 17 -1.71 -8.96 3.08
N PHE A 18 -2.38 -7.82 3.21
CA PHE A 18 -3.56 -7.50 2.40
C PHE A 18 -3.25 -7.45 0.91
N LEU A 19 -2.15 -6.80 0.49
CA LEU A 19 -1.75 -6.76 -0.91
C LEU A 19 -1.41 -8.16 -1.44
N GLU A 20 -0.72 -8.98 -0.65
CA GLU A 20 -0.45 -10.37 -1.01
C GLU A 20 -1.75 -11.16 -1.21
N SER A 21 -2.74 -10.99 -0.34
CA SER A 21 -4.07 -11.61 -0.49
C SER A 21 -4.81 -11.19 -1.77
N LYS A 22 -4.49 -10.00 -2.30
CA LYS A 22 -5.01 -9.48 -3.58
C LYS A 22 -4.18 -9.92 -4.79
N GLY A 23 -3.18 -10.77 -4.59
CA GLY A 23 -2.30 -11.31 -5.64
C GLY A 23 -1.17 -10.37 -6.04
N TYR A 24 -0.81 -9.40 -5.21
CA TYR A 24 0.40 -8.62 -5.42
C TYR A 24 1.61 -9.39 -4.89
N LEU A 25 2.75 -9.21 -5.55
CA LEU A 25 4.04 -9.68 -5.08
C LEU A 25 4.79 -8.50 -4.46
N ILE A 26 5.32 -8.69 -3.26
CA ILE A 26 6.19 -7.73 -2.62
C ILE A 26 7.56 -7.81 -3.30
N ILE A 27 8.06 -6.67 -3.77
CA ILE A 27 9.32 -6.58 -4.54
C ILE A 27 10.26 -5.55 -3.87
N PRO A 28 11.56 -5.60 -4.17
CA PRO A 28 12.53 -4.70 -3.56
C PRO A 28 12.19 -3.22 -3.78
N THR A 29 12.26 -2.43 -2.70
CA THR A 29 12.16 -0.97 -2.75
C THR A 29 13.36 -0.37 -3.46
N VAL A 30 13.16 0.71 -4.22
CA VAL A 30 14.19 1.35 -5.05
C VAL A 30 14.55 2.75 -4.56
N GLY A 31 13.60 3.46 -3.93
CA GLY A 31 13.79 4.82 -3.44
C GLY A 31 14.12 4.90 -1.94
N ALA A 32 14.89 5.91 -1.53
CA ALA A 32 15.29 6.13 -0.13
C ALA A 32 14.12 6.31 0.87
N TYR A 33 12.93 6.61 0.36
CA TYR A 33 11.72 6.81 1.14
C TYR A 33 10.65 5.74 0.89
N GLU A 34 10.91 4.77 0.01
CA GLU A 34 10.01 3.64 -0.23
C GLU A 34 10.10 2.68 0.95
N VAL A 35 8.96 2.36 1.56
CA VAL A 35 8.87 1.38 2.65
C VAL A 35 8.12 0.11 2.22
N LEU A 36 7.39 0.16 1.11
CA LEU A 36 6.75 -0.98 0.50
C LEU A 36 6.63 -0.75 -1.01
N ARG A 37 6.89 -1.81 -1.78
CA ARG A 37 6.68 -1.84 -3.21
C ARG A 37 6.03 -3.17 -3.57
N ALA A 38 4.88 -3.12 -4.22
CA ALA A 38 4.11 -4.29 -4.58
C ALA A 38 3.65 -4.23 -6.04
N GLN A 39 3.67 -5.37 -6.74
CA GLN A 39 3.30 -5.43 -8.15
C GLN A 39 2.62 -6.76 -8.45
N LYS A 40 1.51 -6.72 -9.19
CA LYS A 40 0.91 -7.95 -9.72
C LYS A 40 1.85 -8.71 -10.66
N PRO A 41 1.83 -10.05 -10.64
CA PRO A 41 2.63 -10.85 -11.57
C PRO A 41 2.26 -10.53 -13.02
N LYS A 42 3.19 -10.73 -13.94
CA LYS A 42 3.04 -10.34 -15.36
C LYS A 42 1.77 -10.88 -16.02
N LYS A 43 1.29 -12.06 -15.59
CA LYS A 43 0.07 -12.71 -16.08
C LYS A 43 -1.24 -11.97 -15.69
N ASP A 44 -1.26 -11.30 -14.52
CA ASP A 44 -2.46 -10.66 -13.95
C ASP A 44 -2.38 -9.12 -14.00
N ARG A 45 -1.24 -8.59 -14.44
CA ARG A 45 -0.95 -7.16 -14.49
C ARG A 45 -1.44 -6.56 -15.82
N LYS A 46 -2.22 -5.46 -15.74
CA LYS A 46 -2.64 -4.74 -16.95
C LYS A 46 -1.43 -4.10 -17.66
N PRO A 47 -1.47 -3.93 -19.00
CA PRO A 47 -0.43 -3.21 -19.73
C PRO A 47 -0.20 -1.82 -19.10
N LYS A 48 1.07 -1.49 -18.81
CA LYS A 48 1.50 -0.22 -18.18
C LYS A 48 1.01 0.01 -16.74
N GLU A 49 0.40 -0.97 -16.08
CA GLU A 49 0.05 -0.86 -14.66
C GLU A 49 1.33 -0.65 -13.85
N SER A 50 1.44 0.45 -13.14
CA SER A 50 2.60 0.76 -12.31
C SER A 50 2.49 0.07 -10.95
N PRO A 51 3.60 -0.21 -10.27
CA PRO A 51 3.57 -0.80 -8.94
C PRO A 51 2.81 0.08 -7.95
N VAL A 52 2.31 -0.55 -6.90
CA VAL A 52 1.84 0.13 -5.68
C VAL A 52 3.08 0.45 -4.86
N ILE A 53 3.23 1.72 -4.47
CA ILE A 53 4.39 2.17 -3.71
C ILE A 53 3.91 2.96 -2.50
N VAL A 54 4.41 2.57 -1.33
CA VAL A 54 4.17 3.29 -0.07
C VAL A 54 5.44 4.01 0.33
N TYR A 55 5.29 5.28 0.66
CA TYR A 55 6.38 6.17 1.02
C TYR A 55 6.28 6.58 2.48
N ARG A 56 7.43 6.65 3.14
CA ARG A 56 7.60 7.38 4.39
C ARG A 56 7.95 8.83 4.08
N LYS A 57 7.19 9.79 4.60
CA LYS A 57 7.53 11.20 4.47
C LYS A 57 8.79 11.50 5.30
N GLY A 58 9.78 12.17 4.71
CA GLY A 58 10.95 12.67 5.44
C GLY A 58 10.52 13.53 6.63
N GLY A 59 10.88 13.10 7.84
CA GLY A 59 10.51 13.77 9.10
C GLY A 59 9.17 13.36 9.73
N ALA A 60 8.28 12.67 9.01
CA ALA A 60 7.06 12.11 9.62
C ALA A 60 7.34 10.69 10.14
N LYS A 61 7.19 10.49 11.45
CA LYS A 61 7.48 9.20 12.08
C LYS A 61 6.35 8.18 11.94
N GLU A 62 5.11 8.65 11.80
CA GLU A 62 3.92 7.83 12.04
C GLU A 62 3.10 7.54 10.79
N HIS A 63 3.13 8.44 9.80
CA HIS A 63 2.21 8.39 8.67
C HIS A 63 2.90 8.07 7.34
N LEU A 64 2.26 7.18 6.59
CA LEU A 64 2.69 6.74 5.28
C LEU A 64 1.81 7.39 4.19
N SER A 65 2.42 7.59 3.02
CA SER A 65 1.78 8.17 1.84
C SER A 65 1.75 7.15 0.71
N ILE A 66 0.71 7.21 -0.11
CA ILE A 66 0.53 6.35 -1.28
C ILE A 66 0.16 7.20 -2.49
N MET A 67 0.40 6.71 -3.71
CA MET A 67 -0.06 7.39 -4.92
C MET A 67 -1.59 7.42 -4.99
N ASP A 68 -2.18 8.50 -5.49
CA ASP A 68 -3.65 8.64 -5.58
C ASP A 68 -4.30 7.49 -6.34
N LYS A 69 -3.64 7.01 -7.40
CA LYS A 69 -4.11 5.90 -8.24
C LYS A 69 -4.32 4.60 -7.45
N ASP A 70 -3.60 4.43 -6.34
CA ASP A 70 -3.60 3.22 -5.52
C ASP A 70 -4.38 3.42 -4.21
N PHE A 71 -4.95 4.62 -3.97
CA PHE A 71 -5.67 4.92 -2.73
C PHE A 71 -6.87 4.00 -2.51
N TYR A 72 -7.50 3.50 -3.57
CA TYR A 72 -8.61 2.55 -3.47
C TYR A 72 -8.22 1.28 -2.67
N LEU A 73 -6.96 0.83 -2.76
CA LEU A 73 -6.46 -0.33 -2.00
C LEU A 73 -6.39 -0.02 -0.51
N VAL A 74 -5.97 1.19 -0.13
CA VAL A 74 -5.93 1.62 1.27
C VAL A 74 -7.35 1.76 1.82
N ASN A 75 -8.25 2.38 1.06
CA ASN A 75 -9.65 2.52 1.46
C ASN A 75 -10.33 1.15 1.65
N GLU A 76 -10.07 0.19 0.75
CA GLU A 76 -10.59 -1.17 0.87
C GLU A 76 -10.01 -1.91 2.08
N PHE A 77 -8.71 -1.78 2.32
CA PHE A 77 -8.05 -2.33 3.51
C PHE A 77 -8.65 -1.79 4.82
N LEU A 78 -8.86 -0.47 4.91
CA LEU A 78 -9.42 0.16 6.11
C LEU A 78 -10.86 -0.30 6.37
N ARG A 79 -11.70 -0.37 5.32
CA ARG A 79 -13.07 -0.90 5.42
C ARG A 79 -13.11 -2.36 5.88
N THR A 80 -12.20 -3.18 5.36
CA THR A 80 -12.09 -4.59 5.76
C THR A 80 -11.75 -4.73 7.25
N LYS A 81 -10.96 -3.81 7.81
CA LYS A 81 -10.66 -3.78 9.24
C LYS A 81 -11.84 -3.33 10.11
N GLU A 82 -12.64 -2.39 9.66
CA GLU A 82 -13.82 -1.92 10.40
C GLU A 82 -14.92 -2.99 10.50
N GLU A 83 -15.10 -3.81 9.45
CA GLU A 83 -16.04 -4.94 9.49
C GLU A 83 -15.65 -6.03 10.51
N VAL A 84 -14.36 -6.21 10.80
CA VAL A 84 -13.87 -7.23 11.75
C VAL A 84 -14.05 -6.79 13.20
N VAL A 85 -14.15 -5.48 13.48
CA VAL A 85 -14.35 -4.93 14.84
C VAL A 85 -15.83 -4.86 15.24
N SER A 86 -16.75 -4.92 14.27
CA SER A 86 -18.20 -4.79 14.51
C SER A 86 -18.95 -6.12 14.64
N LYS A 87 -18.25 -7.25 14.84
CA LYS A 87 -18.83 -8.58 15.13
C LYS A 87 -18.27 -9.12 16.43
#